data_AF-A0A8T4M6H8-F1
#
_entry.id   AF-A0A8T4M6H8-F1
#
_cell.length_a   1.000
_cell.length_b   1.000
_cell.length_c   1.000
_cell.angle_alpha   90.00
_cell.angle_beta   90.00
_cell.angle_gamma   90.00
#
_symmetry.space_group_name_H-M   'P 1'
#
loop_
_entity.id
_entity.type
_entity.pdbx_description
1 polymer ?
#
loop_
_entity_poly.entity_id
_entity_poly.type
_entity_poly.pdbx_seq_one_letter_code
_entity_poly.pdbx_strand_id
1 'polypeptide(L)' 'MAVLKNKDILKMSKEDRSSKLEELGMELIKKNVQANKSGKIKAKEIKKAIARILTLNSITSGKVAK' A
#
# COMPACT_ATOMS: atom_id res chain seq x y z
N MET A 1 -2.56 14.77 -0.76
CA MET A 1 -1.62 13.78 -1.34
C MET A 1 -0.80 13.21 -0.19
N ALA A 2 -1.34 12.22 0.52
CA ALA A 2 -0.69 11.60 1.66
C ALA A 2 -0.05 10.29 1.17
N VAL A 3 1.12 10.41 0.56
CA VAL A 3 1.96 9.26 0.24
C VAL A 3 2.42 8.69 1.57
N LEU A 4 1.76 7.64 2.06
CA LEU A 4 2.13 6.91 3.29
C LEU A 4 3.66 6.75 3.34
N LYS A 5 4.29 7.46 4.30
CA LYS A 5 5.73 7.43 4.47
C LYS A 5 6.09 6.22 5.31
N ASN A 6 7.29 5.68 5.08
CA ASN A 6 7.76 4.53 5.83
C ASN A 6 7.74 4.76 7.35
N LYS A 7 8.02 6.00 7.79
CA LYS A 7 7.98 6.40 9.20
C LYS A 7 6.58 6.25 9.82
N ASP A 8 5.53 6.46 9.04
CA ASP A 8 4.15 6.35 9.50
C ASP A 8 3.74 4.87 9.58
N ILE A 9 4.07 4.09 8.54
CA ILE A 9 3.80 2.65 8.48
C ILE A 9 4.52 1.89 9.62
N LEU A 10 5.74 2.32 9.97
CA LEU A 10 6.50 1.74 11.09
C LEU A 10 5.81 1.88 12.44
N LYS A 11 5.06 2.97 12.64
CA LYS A 11 4.30 3.23 13.88
C LYS A 11 2.97 2.49 13.94
N MET A 12 2.49 1.97 12.81
CA MET A 12 1.23 1.22 12.76
C MET A 12 1.42 -0.19 13.33
N SER A 13 0.40 -0.68 14.03
CA SER A 13 0.32 -2.07 14.49
C SER A 13 0.14 -3.03 13.30
N LYS A 14 0.25 -4.34 13.55
CA LYS A 14 0.07 -5.34 12.49
C LYS A 14 -1.38 -5.35 11.99
N GLU A 15 -2.35 -5.19 12.88
CA GLU A 15 -3.76 -5.06 12.50
C GLU A 15 -3.98 -3.80 11.66
N ASP A 16 -3.47 -2.64 12.10
CA ASP A 16 -3.62 -1.38 11.37
C ASP A 16 -3.03 -1.46 9.95
N ARG A 17 -1.87 -2.10 9.81
CA ARG A 17 -1.24 -2.32 8.50
C ARG A 17 -2.10 -3.20 7.61
N SER A 18 -2.76 -4.22 8.17
CA SER A 18 -3.65 -5.12 7.41
C SER A 18 -4.88 -4.38 6.92
N SER A 19 -5.59 -3.67 7.80
CA SER A 19 -6.75 -2.87 7.43
C SER A 19 -6.40 -1.79 6.40
N LYS A 20 -5.24 -1.13 6.55
CA LYS A 20 -4.77 -0.15 5.56
C LYS A 20 -4.46 -0.77 4.20
N LEU A 21 -3.95 -2.00 4.19
CA LEU A 21 -3.65 -2.73 2.96
C LEU A 21 -4.93 -3.09 2.20
N GLU A 22 -5.98 -3.50 2.91
CA GLU A 22 -7.31 -3.76 2.33
C GLU A 22 -7.94 -2.49 1.75
N GLU A 23 -7.91 -1.39 2.49
CA GLU A 23 -8.40 -0.08 2.02
C GLU A 23 -7.69 0.36 0.72
N LEU A 24 -6.36 0.33 0.71
CA LEU A 24 -5.55 0.69 -0.46
C LEU A 24 -5.79 -0.26 -1.64
N GLY A 25 -6.01 -1.55 -1.38
CA GLY A 25 -6.38 -2.54 -2.39
C GLY A 25 -7.73 -2.21 -3.05
N MET A 26 -8.74 -1.87 -2.25
CA MET A 26 -10.06 -1.49 -2.74
C MET A 26 -10.03 -0.18 -3.53
N GLU A 27 -9.24 0.80 -3.09
CA GLU A 27 -9.01 2.02 -3.85
C GLU A 27 -8.34 1.73 -5.19
N LEU A 28 -7.34 0.84 -5.22
CA LEU A 28 -6.67 0.43 -6.46
C LEU A 28 -7.65 -0.22 -7.44
N ILE A 29 -8.53 -1.10 -6.97
CA ILE A 29 -9.55 -1.76 -7.79
C ILE A 29 -10.51 -0.71 -8.36
N LYS A 30 -11.07 0.17 -7.51
CA LYS A 30 -11.95 1.25 -7.96
C LYS A 30 -11.28 2.13 -9.01
N LYS A 31 -9.99 2.43 -8.84
CA LYS A 31 -9.22 3.22 -9.80
C LYS A 31 -8.92 2.48 -11.10
N ASN A 32 -8.66 1.17 -11.06
CA ASN A 32 -8.49 0.36 -12.26
C ASN A 32 -9.79 0.27 -13.07
N VAL A 33 -10.94 0.10 -12.40
CA VAL A 33 -12.25 0.08 -13.05
C VAL A 33 -12.59 1.45 -13.68
N GLN A 34 -12.16 2.56 -13.04
CA GLN A 34 -12.32 3.93 -13.56
C GLN A 34 -11.20 4.37 -14.53
N ALA A 35 -10.18 3.54 -14.77
CA ALA A 35 -8.94 3.95 -15.45
C ALA A 35 -9.13 4.36 -16.91
N ASN A 36 -10.26 4.01 -17.53
CA ASN A 36 -10.58 4.38 -18.91
C ASN A 36 -10.86 5.88 -19.12
N LYS A 37 -10.99 6.71 -18.07
CA LYS A 37 -11.36 8.14 -18.25
C LYS A 37 -10.36 9.18 -17.75
N SER A 38 -9.37 8.87 -16.90
CA SER A 38 -8.24 9.79 -16.58
C SER A 38 -7.35 9.27 -15.43
N GLY A 39 -6.05 9.11 -15.70
CA GLY A 39 -4.99 9.29 -14.69
C GLY A 39 -4.27 8.04 -14.18
N LYS A 40 -3.26 7.56 -14.93
CA LYS A 40 -2.26 6.55 -14.47
C LYS A 40 -1.48 6.96 -13.20
N ILE A 41 -1.37 8.26 -12.92
CA ILE A 41 -0.55 8.81 -11.83
C ILE A 41 -1.06 8.35 -10.45
N LYS A 42 -2.38 8.31 -10.24
CA LYS A 42 -2.99 7.95 -8.95
C LYS A 42 -2.81 6.46 -8.61
N ALA A 43 -2.92 5.57 -9.59
CA ALA A 43 -2.73 4.13 -9.39
C ALA A 43 -1.28 3.77 -9.03
N LYS A 44 -0.29 4.49 -9.58
CA LYS A 44 1.13 4.27 -9.27
C LYS A 44 1.46 4.55 -7.81
N GLU A 45 0.84 5.57 -7.23
CA GLU A 45 1.07 5.94 -5.83
C GLU A 45 0.44 4.94 -4.85
N ILE A 46 -0.78 4.49 -5.13
CA ILE A 46 -1.46 3.45 -4.35
C ILE A 46 -0.63 2.16 -4.37
N LYS A 47 -0.14 1.74 -5.55
CA LYS A 47 0.76 0.58 -5.67
C LYS A 47 2.04 0.75 -4.84
N LYS A 48 2.65 1.94 -4.83
CA LYS A 48 3.83 2.22 -4.00
C LYS A 48 3.53 2.15 -2.50
N ALA A 49 2.37 2.64 -2.06
CA ALA A 49 1.95 2.55 -0.68
C ALA A 49 1.76 1.08 -0.23
N ILE A 50 1.06 0.28 -1.05
CA ILE A 50 0.88 -1.16 -0.82
C ILE A 50 2.24 -1.86 -0.74
N ALA A 51 3.15 -1.60 -1.69
CA ALA A 51 4.48 -2.21 -1.71
C ALA A 51 5.26 -1.93 -0.43
N ARG A 52 5.22 -0.71 0.10
CA ARG A 52 5.91 -0.35 1.35
C ARG A 52 5.36 -1.11 2.57
N ILE A 53 4.04 -1.26 2.65
CA ILE A 53 3.39 -2.03 3.73
C ILE A 53 3.80 -3.51 3.63
N LEU A 54 3.75 -4.08 2.42
CA LEU A 54 4.14 -5.47 2.18
C LEU A 54 5.61 -5.72 2.50
N THR A 55 6.51 -4.83 2.09
CA THR A 55 7.95 -4.92 2.41
C THR A 55 8.18 -4.85 3.91
N LEU A 56 7.48 -3.96 4.63
CA LEU A 56 7.64 -3.90 6.07
C LEU A 56 7.16 -5.19 6.73
N ASN A 57 6.01 -5.71 6.30
CA ASN A 57 5.46 -6.96 6.80
C ASN A 57 6.39 -8.15 6.52
N SER A 58 7.03 -8.22 5.35
CA SER A 58 7.98 -9.29 5.02
C SER A 58 9.27 -9.20 5.84
N ILE A 59 9.77 -7.98 6.10
CA ILE A 59 10.93 -7.76 6.99
C ILE A 59 10.60 -8.17 8.42
N THR A 60 9.44 -7.77 8.95
CA THR A 60 9.03 -8.13 10.33
C THR A 60 8.72 -9.62 10.52
N SER A 61 8.38 -10.35 9.45
CA SER A 61 8.06 -11.77 9.50
C SER A 61 9.25 -12.68 9.16
N GLY A 62 10.45 -12.14 9.00
CA GLY A 62 11.68 -12.92 8.75
C GLY A 62 11.73 -13.64 7.40
N LYS A 63 10.81 -13.36 6.48
CA LYS A 63 10.72 -14.03 5.17
C LYS A 63 11.62 -13.45 4.08
N VAL A 64 12.60 -12.62 4.45
CA VAL A 64 13.64 -12.18 3.51
C VAL A 64 14.72 -13.26 3.49
N ALA A 65 14.46 -14.33 2.72
CA ALA A 65 15.51 -15.23 2.26
C ALA A 65 16.49 -14.42 1.41
N LYS A 66 17.77 -14.60 1.71
CA LYS A 66 18.93 -14.13 0.94
C LYS A 66 18.83 -14.53 -0.52
#